data_AF-A0A9D6F1I1-F1
#
_entry.id   AF-A0A9D6F1I1-F1
#
_cell.length_a   1.000
_cell.length_b   1.000
_cell.length_c   1.000
_cell.angle_alpha   90.00
_cell.angle_beta   90.00
_cell.angle_gamma   90.00
#
_symmetry.space_group_name_H-M   'P 1'
#
loop_
_entity.id
_entity.type
_entity.pdbx_description
1 polymer ?
#
loop_
_entity_poly.entity_id
_entity_poly.type
_entity_poly.pdbx_seq_one_letter_code
_entity_poly.pdbx_strand_id
1 'polypeptide(L)' 'MKKKVKQKYPPGWDDKRVREVIDHYENQTEEEQYAEIEASLKAENITMMAVPTELVPKVRALIAKKRSA' A
#
# COMPACT_ATOMS: atom_id res chain seq x y z
N MET A 1 -15.61 -24.29 -23.31
CA MET A 1 -14.33 -23.65 -22.91
C MET A 1 -14.59 -22.74 -21.71
N LYS A 2 -14.05 -23.04 -20.53
CA LYS A 2 -14.25 -22.19 -19.33
C LYS A 2 -13.47 -20.89 -19.53
N LYS A 3 -14.16 -19.73 -19.54
CA LYS A 3 -13.51 -18.40 -19.56
C LYS A 3 -12.53 -18.33 -18.39
N LYS A 4 -11.24 -18.09 -18.67
CA LYS A 4 -10.27 -17.70 -17.64
C LYS A 4 -10.79 -16.40 -17.03
N VAL A 5 -11.26 -16.45 -15.79
CA VAL A 5 -11.52 -15.26 -14.99
C VAL A 5 -10.18 -14.55 -14.86
N LYS A 6 -10.04 -13.35 -15.44
CA LYS A 6 -8.87 -12.51 -15.15
C LYS A 6 -8.89 -12.26 -13.65
N GLN A 7 -7.82 -12.63 -12.95
CA GLN A 7 -7.58 -12.24 -11.57
C GLN A 7 -7.76 -10.71 -11.50
N LYS A 8 -8.80 -10.23 -10.81
CA LYS A 8 -9.11 -8.80 -10.72
C LYS A 8 -8.12 -8.04 -9.83
N TYR A 9 -7.43 -8.77 -8.96
CA TYR A 9 -6.58 -8.20 -7.92
C TYR A 9 -5.10 -8.59 -8.13
N PRO A 10 -4.18 -7.82 -7.54
CA PRO A 10 -2.76 -8.18 -7.53
C PRO A 10 -2.51 -9.57 -6.92
N PRO A 11 -1.34 -10.19 -7.18
CA PRO A 11 -0.95 -11.43 -6.50
C PRO A 11 -1.02 -11.28 -4.97
N GLY A 12 -1.60 -12.27 -4.29
CA GLY A 12 -1.80 -12.25 -2.84
C GLY A 12 -3.03 -11.47 -2.34
N TRP A 13 -3.88 -10.99 -3.27
CA TRP A 13 -5.15 -10.33 -2.96
C TRP A 13 -6.33 -11.14 -3.49
N ASP A 14 -7.35 -11.29 -2.65
CA ASP A 14 -8.65 -11.89 -2.99
C ASP A 14 -9.80 -10.91 -2.63
N ASP A 15 -11.03 -11.28 -3.02
CA ASP A 15 -12.22 -10.44 -2.78
C ASP A 15 -12.46 -10.20 -1.29
N LYS A 16 -12.18 -11.21 -0.45
CA LYS A 16 -12.36 -11.13 1.01
C LYS A 16 -11.44 -10.07 1.60
N ARG A 17 -10.13 -10.15 1.32
CA ARG A 17 -9.14 -9.19 1.81
C ARG A 17 -9.46 -7.76 1.36
N VAL A 18 -9.93 -7.60 0.11
CA VAL A 18 -10.31 -6.28 -0.40
C VAL A 18 -11.49 -5.71 0.39
N ARG A 19 -12.52 -6.50 0.67
CA ARG A 19 -13.67 -6.06 1.49
C ARG A 19 -13.25 -5.72 2.91
N GLU A 20 -12.44 -6.54 3.56
CA GLU A 20 -11.95 -6.28 4.92
C GLU A 20 -11.18 -4.95 5.01
N VAL A 21 -10.37 -4.63 4.00
CA VAL A 21 -9.64 -3.35 3.94
C VAL A 21 -10.60 -2.17 3.74
N ILE A 22 -11.61 -2.33 2.89
CA ILE A 22 -12.63 -1.28 2.68
C ILE A 22 -13.41 -1.05 3.98
N ASP A 23 -13.92 -2.12 4.59
CA ASP A 23 -14.70 -2.05 5.83
C ASP A 23 -13.88 -1.42 6.97
N HIS A 24 -12.58 -1.72 7.07
CA HIS A 24 -11.66 -1.10 8.04
C HIS A 24 -11.61 0.42 7.84
N TYR A 25 -11.28 0.89 6.63
CA TYR A 25 -11.13 2.31 6.37
C TYR A 25 -12.45 3.08 6.38
N GLU A 26 -13.58 2.46 6.05
CA GLU A 26 -14.91 3.09 6.10
C GLU A 26 -15.39 3.30 7.55
N ASN A 27 -14.98 2.45 8.49
CA ASN A 27 -15.40 2.52 9.89
C ASN A 27 -14.31 3.03 10.84
N GLN A 28 -13.16 3.43 10.30
CA GLN A 28 -12.04 3.94 11.09
C GLN A 28 -12.38 5.29 11.72
N THR A 29 -12.16 5.41 13.02
CA THR A 29 -12.34 6.67 13.75
C THR A 29 -11.24 7.68 13.41
N GLU A 30 -11.50 8.97 13.63
CA GLU A 30 -10.49 10.02 13.44
C GLU A 30 -9.24 9.81 14.32
N GLU A 31 -9.42 9.31 15.54
CA GLU A 31 -8.33 8.99 16.46
C GLU A 31 -7.45 7.86 15.92
N GLU A 32 -8.05 6.80 15.36
CA GLU A 32 -7.31 5.71 14.72
C GLU A 32 -6.58 6.18 13.46
N GLN A 33 -7.21 7.01 12.64
CA GLN A 33 -6.56 7.63 11.47
C GLN A 33 -5.32 8.43 11.89
N TYR A 34 -5.47 9.26 12.93
CA TYR A 34 -4.37 10.05 13.47
C TYR A 34 -3.23 9.17 13.99
N ALA A 35 -3.56 8.12 14.75
CA ALA A 35 -2.58 7.18 15.28
C ALA A 35 -1.81 6.45 14.17
N GLU A 36 -2.48 6.02 13.09
CA GLU A 36 -1.82 5.38 11.94
C GLU A 36 -0.86 6.34 11.21
N ILE A 37 -1.26 7.60 11.04
CA ILE A 37 -0.40 8.63 10.43
C ILE A 37 0.83 8.89 11.31
N GLU A 38 0.64 9.10 12.61
CA GLU A 38 1.73 9.31 13.57
C GLU A 38 2.68 8.12 13.63
N ALA A 39 2.17 6.89 13.60
CA ALA A 39 2.98 5.68 13.57
C ALA A 39 3.81 5.61 12.28
N SER A 40 3.22 5.97 11.14
CA SER A 40 3.90 6.02 9.84
C SER A 40 5.03 7.05 9.82
N LEU A 41 4.84 8.20 10.47
CA LEU A 41 5.84 9.25 10.63
C LEU A 41 6.99 8.84 11.56
N LYS A 42 6.72 8.02 12.58
CA LYS A 42 7.69 7.58 13.60
C LYS A 42 8.43 6.29 13.24
N ALA A 43 8.16 5.69 12.07
CA ALA A 43 8.77 4.43 11.68
C ALA A 43 10.31 4.54 11.54
N GLU A 44 11.05 3.85 12.39
CA GLU A 44 12.53 3.98 12.52
C GLU A 44 13.32 3.62 11.24
N ASN A 45 12.74 2.83 10.34
CA ASN A 45 13.39 2.37 9.10
C ASN A 45 12.85 3.02 7.82
N ILE A 46 11.99 4.03 7.95
CA ILE A 46 11.38 4.73 6.83
C ILE A 46 11.57 6.23 7.03
N THR A 47 11.93 6.93 5.96
CA THR A 47 12.01 8.39 5.96
C THR A 47 10.94 8.93 5.03
N MET A 48 10.08 9.82 5.53
CA MET A 48 9.15 10.56 4.67
C MET A 48 9.88 11.72 3.99
N MET A 49 9.75 11.80 2.67
CA MET A 49 10.35 12.85 1.86
C MET A 49 9.42 13.24 0.71
N ALA A 50 9.42 14.52 0.34
CA ALA A 50 8.76 14.98 -0.87
C ALA A 50 9.53 14.46 -2.10
N VAL A 51 8.80 13.87 -3.05
CA VAL A 51 9.36 13.39 -4.32
C VAL A 51 8.54 14.03 -5.46
N PRO A 52 9.17 14.79 -6.37
CA PRO A 52 8.50 15.27 -7.57
C PRO A 52 7.86 14.10 -8.34
N THR A 53 6.63 14.28 -8.80
CA THR A 53 5.80 13.22 -9.39
C THR A 53 6.52 12.48 -10.52
N GLU A 54 7.26 13.19 -11.36
CA GLU A 54 8.03 12.66 -12.47
C GLU A 54 9.19 11.73 -12.04
N LEU A 55 9.63 11.83 -10.78
CA LEU A 55 10.69 11.00 -10.21
C LEU A 55 10.15 9.76 -9.47
N VAL A 56 8.85 9.68 -9.18
CA VAL A 56 8.24 8.56 -8.44
C VAL A 56 8.56 7.19 -9.07
N PRO A 57 8.49 6.98 -10.40
CA PRO A 57 8.83 5.69 -10.99
C PRO A 57 10.30 5.28 -10.74
N LYS A 58 11.23 6.25 -10.75
CA LYS A 58 12.66 6.00 -10.53
C LYS A 58 12.94 5.62 -9.08
N VAL A 59 12.34 6.33 -8.13
CA VAL A 59 12.47 6.02 -6.70
C VAL A 59 11.89 4.63 -6.39
N ARG A 60 10.72 4.29 -6.96
CA ARG A 60 10.14 2.94 -6.80
C ARG A 60 11.05 1.84 -7.33
N ALA A 61 11.67 2.04 -8.50
CA ALA A 61 12.61 1.08 -9.08
C ALA A 61 13.85 0.89 -8.20
N LEU A 62 14.38 1.98 -7.62
CA LEU A 62 15.52 1.93 -6.70
C LEU A 62 15.21 1.10 -5.45
N ILE A 63 14.03 1.32 -4.83
CA ILE A 63 13.58 0.56 -3.65
C ILE A 63 13.41 -0.92 -3.99
N ALA A 64 12.79 -1.24 -5.13
CA ALA A 64 12.61 -2.62 -5.57
C ALA A 64 13.95 -3.35 -5.75
N LYS A 65 14.94 -2.70 -6.38
CA LYS A 65 16.29 -3.27 -6.56
C LYS A 65 16.97 -3.59 -5.23
N LYS A 66 16.77 -2.76 -4.20
CA LYS A 66 17.35 -2.99 -2.86
C LYS A 66 16.69 -4.15 -2.13
N ARG A 67 15.40 -4.43 -2.38
CA ARG A 67 14.67 -5.56 -1.76
C ARG A 67 15.00 -6.92 -2.39
N SER A 68 15.46 -6.93 -3.64
CA SER A 68 15.86 -8.15 -4.36
C SER A 68 17.35 -8.51 -4.21
N ALA A 69 18.13 -7.67 -3.54
CA ALA A 69 19.57 -7.83 -3.31
C ALA A 69 19.82 -8.26 -1.87
#